data_AF-A0A0C2J6W8-F1
#
_entry.id   AF-A0A0C2J6W8-F1
#
_cell.length_a   1.000
_cell.length_b   1.000
_cell.length_c   1.000
_cell.angle_alpha   90.00
_cell.angle_beta   90.00
_cell.angle_gamma   90.00
#
_symmetry.space_group_name_H-M   'P 1'
#
loop_
_entity.id
_entity.type
_entity.pdbx_description
1 polymer ?
#
loop_
_entity_poly.entity_id
_entity_poly.type
_entity_poly.pdbx_seq_one_letter_code
_entity_poly.pdbx_strand_id
1 'polypeptide(L)'
;MVNVIRCSIGSKYPPWICTTYDYLQDMSGCVRMYAKPGSQIEDSELKKFYKKITNERGSEKVSPYHSEVVKAVSGFVDSKMPLHKMYNEWESVLRSVSSELSMTEHQYFKIFCYLRRILDISSFMANYADQMHNSFSLLEKSKTSSDSALIEEEKKIALLMKKSLVEFLIKANKNKRDNKIGETFPLLRKVLKYAFPRQDDISQDVMSYVEKVCEQIQLSEDDNTLTVEGIEEAMDYNPLSKYIGEPESSHHEISGQTFNLT
;
A
#
# COMPACT_ATOMS: atom_id res chain seq x y z
N MET A 1 20.71 11.53 -16.33
CA MET A 1 19.53 10.71 -15.93
C MET A 1 18.32 11.47 -15.37
N VAL A 2 18.46 12.57 -14.62
CA VAL A 2 17.32 13.36 -14.09
C VAL A 2 16.33 13.80 -15.17
N ASN A 3 16.83 14.16 -16.36
CA ASN A 3 15.98 14.52 -17.50
C ASN A 3 15.14 13.33 -18.03
N VAL A 4 15.65 12.10 -17.90
CA VAL A 4 14.90 10.88 -18.27
C VAL A 4 13.76 10.64 -17.29
N ILE A 5 14.00 10.87 -16.00
CA ILE A 5 12.96 10.83 -14.96
C ILE A 5 11.89 11.88 -15.27
N ARG A 6 12.30 13.14 -15.50
CA ARG A 6 11.38 14.23 -15.86
C ARG A 6 10.55 13.91 -17.10
N CYS A 7 11.20 13.40 -18.15
CA CYS A 7 10.52 12.96 -19.35
C CYS A 7 9.49 11.85 -19.07
N SER A 8 9.88 10.84 -18.28
CA SER A 8 9.01 9.72 -17.94
C SER A 8 7.82 10.12 -17.06
N ILE A 9 7.94 11.21 -16.30
CA ILE A 9 6.83 11.77 -15.51
C ILE A 9 5.92 12.64 -16.39
N GLY A 10 6.51 13.36 -17.35
CA GLY A 10 5.79 14.24 -18.27
C GLY A 10 5.13 13.51 -19.45
N SER A 11 5.49 12.25 -19.72
CA SER A 11 4.80 11.41 -20.69
C SER A 11 3.42 11.05 -20.14
N LYS A 12 2.39 10.98 -21.01
CA LYS A 12 1.00 10.64 -20.63
C LYS A 12 0.83 9.22 -20.04
N TYR A 13 1.92 8.48 -19.89
CA TYR A 13 1.93 7.11 -19.41
C TYR A 13 2.50 7.09 -17.99
N PRO A 14 1.96 6.29 -17.06
CA PRO A 14 2.58 6.11 -15.74
C PRO A 14 4.05 5.71 -15.97
N PRO A 15 5.03 6.10 -15.13
CA PRO A 15 6.44 5.83 -15.40
C PRO A 15 6.74 4.34 -15.25
N TRP A 16 6.44 3.59 -16.32
CA TRP A 16 6.80 2.20 -16.57
C TRP A 16 8.30 1.97 -16.48
N ILE A 17 9.08 3.06 -16.51
CA ILE A 17 10.53 3.04 -16.29
C ILE A 17 10.91 2.37 -14.96
N CYS A 18 10.02 2.38 -13.96
CA CYS A 18 10.23 1.68 -12.69
C CYS A 18 9.68 0.25 -12.63
N THR A 19 9.04 -0.26 -13.68
CA THR A 19 8.47 -1.61 -13.75
C THR A 19 9.37 -2.58 -14.53
N THR A 20 8.99 -3.86 -14.59
CA THR A 20 9.75 -4.95 -15.22
C THR A 20 9.49 -5.12 -16.72
N TYR A 21 8.59 -4.34 -17.31
CA TYR A 21 8.24 -4.44 -18.73
C TYR A 21 9.32 -3.79 -19.63
N ASP A 22 9.40 -4.19 -20.90
CA ASP A 22 10.43 -3.72 -21.84
C ASP A 22 10.26 -2.23 -22.21
N TYR A 23 10.69 -1.33 -21.32
CA TYR A 23 10.58 0.13 -21.47
C TYR A 23 11.80 0.74 -22.16
N LEU A 24 12.67 -0.07 -22.78
CA LEU A 24 13.85 0.43 -23.48
C LEU A 24 13.48 1.47 -24.56
N GLN A 25 12.36 1.27 -25.25
CA GLN A 25 11.86 2.21 -26.25
C GLN A 25 11.46 3.56 -25.63
N ASP A 26 10.71 3.56 -24.54
CA ASP A 26 10.30 4.78 -23.83
C ASP A 26 11.52 5.52 -23.27
N MET A 27 12.45 4.78 -22.65
CA MET A 27 13.69 5.37 -22.14
C MET A 27 14.53 5.97 -23.27
N SER A 28 14.64 5.29 -24.41
CA SER A 28 15.34 5.79 -25.59
C SER A 28 14.68 7.07 -26.13
N GLY A 29 13.36 7.09 -26.28
CA GLY A 29 12.61 8.28 -26.69
C GLY A 29 12.87 9.46 -25.76
N CYS A 30 12.80 9.22 -24.45
CA CYS A 30 13.08 10.24 -23.44
C CYS A 30 14.51 10.75 -23.46
N VAL A 31 15.49 9.87 -23.63
CA VAL A 31 16.90 10.28 -23.68
C VAL A 31 17.17 11.11 -24.92
N ARG A 32 16.64 10.73 -26.08
CA ARG A 32 16.78 11.48 -27.34
C ARG A 32 16.13 12.86 -27.28
N MET A 33 14.95 12.98 -26.65
CA MET A 33 14.26 14.28 -26.48
C MET A 33 15.05 15.29 -25.65
N TYR A 34 15.86 14.81 -24.68
CA TYR A 34 16.58 15.66 -23.73
C TYR A 34 18.10 15.68 -23.95
N ALA A 35 18.60 15.03 -25.01
CA ALA A 35 19.98 15.14 -25.43
C ALA A 35 20.25 16.57 -25.92
N LYS A 36 21.43 17.12 -25.60
CA LYS A 36 21.83 18.42 -26.14
C LYS A 36 21.94 18.31 -27.67
N PRO A 37 21.61 19.37 -28.43
CA PRO A 37 21.87 19.40 -29.87
C PRO A 37 23.33 19.01 -30.16
N GLY A 38 23.54 18.04 -31.04
CA GLY A 38 24.87 17.51 -31.38
C GLY A 38 25.43 16.40 -30.47
N SER A 39 24.80 16.13 -29.31
CA SER A 39 25.12 14.93 -28.52
C SER A 39 24.26 13.76 -28.98
N GLN A 40 24.86 12.82 -29.70
CA GLN A 40 24.24 11.52 -29.96
C GLN A 40 24.62 10.59 -28.81
N ILE A 41 23.61 10.16 -28.04
CA ILE A 41 23.77 9.02 -27.12
C ILE A 41 23.53 7.78 -27.96
N GLU A 42 24.53 6.90 -28.04
CA GLU A 42 24.38 5.68 -28.82
C GLU A 42 23.33 4.75 -28.18
N ASP A 43 22.51 4.12 -29.02
CA ASP A 43 21.56 3.10 -28.58
C ASP A 43 22.26 1.93 -27.85
N SER A 44 23.54 1.70 -28.16
CA SER A 44 24.40 0.71 -27.51
C SER A 44 24.60 1.02 -26.01
N GLU A 45 24.82 2.29 -25.66
CA GLU A 45 25.01 2.77 -24.30
C GLU A 45 23.70 2.74 -23.50
N LEU A 46 22.60 3.15 -24.14
CA LEU A 46 21.25 3.04 -23.60
C LEU A 46 20.88 1.60 -23.25
N LYS A 47 21.17 0.66 -24.17
CA LYS A 47 20.98 -0.78 -23.93
C LYS A 47 21.84 -1.30 -22.78
N LYS A 48 23.11 -0.90 -22.70
CA LYS A 48 24.00 -1.27 -21.58
C LYS A 48 23.46 -0.75 -20.25
N PHE A 49 23.01 0.50 -20.22
CA PHE A 49 22.42 1.12 -19.03
C PHE A 49 21.11 0.43 -18.62
N TYR A 50 20.20 0.20 -19.57
CA TYR A 50 18.97 -0.55 -19.35
C TYR A 50 19.26 -1.94 -18.77
N LYS A 51 20.17 -2.68 -19.41
CA LYS A 51 20.60 -4.00 -18.94
C LYS A 51 21.21 -3.96 -17.55
N LYS A 52 21.98 -2.91 -17.22
CA LYS A 52 22.52 -2.72 -15.86
C LYS A 52 21.39 -2.56 -14.84
N ILE A 53 20.41 -1.71 -15.12
CA ILE A 53 19.25 -1.52 -14.23
C ILE A 53 18.43 -2.81 -14.10
N THR A 54 18.12 -3.49 -15.20
CA THR A 54 17.26 -4.68 -15.17
C THR A 54 17.97 -5.89 -14.53
N ASN A 55 19.26 -6.10 -14.80
CA ASN A 55 20.05 -7.16 -14.16
C ASN A 55 20.20 -6.92 -12.66
N GLU A 56 20.38 -5.66 -12.22
CA GLU A 56 20.47 -5.31 -10.80
C GLU A 56 19.11 -5.37 -10.09
N ARG A 57 17.98 -5.33 -10.83
CA ARG A 57 16.64 -5.58 -10.28
C ARG A 57 16.36 -7.07 -10.06
N GLY A 58 16.91 -7.95 -10.90
CA GLY A 58 16.79 -9.41 -10.72
C GLY A 58 17.42 -9.91 -9.41
N SER A 59 18.33 -9.14 -8.82
CA SER A 59 18.98 -9.42 -7.54
C SER A 59 18.48 -8.52 -6.40
N GLU A 60 17.25 -7.99 -6.51
CA GLU A 60 16.60 -7.01 -5.64
C GLU A 60 16.91 -7.23 -4.15
N LYS A 61 17.97 -6.55 -3.68
CA LYS A 61 18.27 -6.31 -2.28
C LYS A 61 17.65 -4.98 -1.87
N VAL A 62 17.49 -4.80 -0.56
CA VAL A 62 16.99 -3.56 0.03
C VAL A 62 17.90 -2.43 -0.46
N SER A 63 17.27 -1.36 -0.97
CA SER A 63 18.02 -0.20 -1.41
C SER A 63 18.87 0.32 -0.24
N PRO A 64 20.17 0.64 -0.45
CA PRO A 64 20.98 1.24 0.59
C PRO A 64 20.45 2.61 1.05
N TYR A 65 19.54 3.20 0.28
CA TYR A 65 18.88 4.48 0.56
C TYR A 65 17.51 4.33 1.23
N HIS A 66 17.21 3.14 1.77
CA HIS A 66 15.90 2.83 2.31
C HIS A 66 15.50 3.77 3.45
N SER A 67 16.40 3.98 4.41
CA SER A 67 16.15 4.82 5.59
C SER A 67 15.82 6.26 5.21
N GLU A 68 16.55 6.84 4.27
CA GLU A 68 16.40 8.22 3.84
C GLU A 68 15.10 8.40 3.05
N VAL A 69 14.77 7.44 2.17
CA VAL A 69 13.51 7.45 1.43
C VAL A 69 12.32 7.30 2.37
N VAL A 70 12.35 6.34 3.30
CA VAL A 70 11.27 6.15 4.29
C VAL A 70 11.13 7.38 5.18
N LYS A 71 12.24 7.98 5.62
CA LYS A 71 12.23 9.22 6.41
C LYS A 71 11.58 10.38 5.64
N ALA A 72 11.89 10.54 4.35
CA ALA A 72 11.29 11.58 3.52
C ALA A 72 9.77 11.38 3.36
N VAL A 73 9.33 10.16 3.04
CA VAL A 73 7.89 9.84 2.91
C VAL A 73 7.18 10.03 4.25
N SER A 74 7.80 9.59 5.35
CA SER A 74 7.31 9.82 6.71
C SER A 74 7.09 11.31 7.00
N GLY A 75 8.04 12.18 6.60
CA GLY A 75 7.90 13.63 6.72
C GLY A 75 6.77 14.22 5.86
N PHE A 76 6.51 13.66 4.67
CA PHE A 76 5.36 14.05 3.86
C PHE A 76 4.03 13.66 4.52
N VAL A 77 3.97 12.47 5.13
CA VAL A 77 2.79 12.03 5.89
C VAL A 77 2.56 12.93 7.11
N ASP A 78 3.61 13.23 7.87
CA ASP A 78 3.55 14.10 9.05
C ASP A 78 3.09 15.53 8.69
N SER A 79 3.51 16.04 7.52
CA SER A 79 3.07 17.35 7.01
C SER A 79 1.68 17.32 6.34
N LYS A 80 0.97 16.19 6.42
CA LYS A 80 -0.36 15.97 5.83
C LYS A 80 -0.40 16.25 4.33
N MET A 81 0.70 15.99 3.63
CA MET A 81 0.74 16.13 2.19
C MET A 81 -0.15 15.06 1.53
N PRO A 82 -1.03 15.41 0.58
CA PRO A 82 -1.77 14.40 -0.18
C PRO A 82 -0.84 13.44 -0.93
N LEU A 83 -1.12 12.13 -0.88
CA LEU A 83 -0.30 11.08 -1.52
C LEU A 83 0.04 11.40 -2.99
N HIS A 84 -0.92 11.85 -3.78
CA HIS A 84 -0.69 12.21 -5.19
C HIS A 84 0.33 13.34 -5.37
N LYS A 85 0.46 14.27 -4.40
CA LYS A 85 1.48 15.31 -4.42
C LYS A 85 2.85 14.79 -4.02
N MET A 86 2.93 13.80 -3.13
CA MET A 86 4.21 13.19 -2.73
C MET A 86 4.98 12.61 -3.91
N TYR A 87 4.30 12.09 -4.93
CA TYR A 87 4.94 11.61 -6.17
C TYR A 87 5.69 12.72 -6.93
N ASN A 88 5.29 13.98 -6.78
CA ASN A 88 5.94 15.12 -7.42
C ASN A 88 7.17 15.62 -6.63
N GLU A 89 7.31 15.22 -5.36
CA GLU A 89 8.42 15.62 -4.49
C GLU A 89 9.69 14.77 -4.67
N TRP A 90 9.73 13.93 -5.72
CA TRP A 90 10.88 13.06 -5.99
C TRP A 90 12.20 13.84 -6.10
N GLU A 91 12.19 15.05 -6.65
CA GLU A 91 13.41 15.88 -6.72
C GLU A 91 13.91 16.27 -5.33
N SER A 92 13.01 16.59 -4.41
CA SER A 92 13.35 16.93 -3.03
C SER A 92 14.01 15.74 -2.33
N VAL A 93 13.43 14.55 -2.50
CA VAL A 93 13.99 13.29 -1.96
C VAL A 93 15.36 13.00 -2.57
N LEU A 94 15.51 13.08 -3.90
CA LEU A 94 16.81 12.87 -4.56
C LEU A 94 17.86 13.85 -4.05
N ARG A 95 17.53 15.14 -3.92
CA ARG A 95 18.45 16.15 -3.39
C ARG A 95 18.88 15.80 -1.97
N SER A 96 17.93 15.43 -1.11
CA SER A 96 18.22 15.02 0.27
C SER A 96 19.21 13.86 0.31
N VAL A 97 18.98 12.79 -0.44
CA VAL A 97 19.88 11.63 -0.44
C VAL A 97 21.24 11.94 -1.07
N SER A 98 21.26 12.73 -2.14
CA SER A 98 22.50 13.12 -2.82
C SER A 98 23.37 14.09 -2.02
N SER A 99 22.78 14.82 -1.06
CA SER A 99 23.54 15.75 -0.22
C SER A 99 24.50 15.03 0.73
N GLU A 100 24.24 13.74 0.99
CA GLU A 100 25.02 12.93 1.91
C GLU A 100 26.06 12.05 1.17
N LEU A 101 25.94 11.87 -0.16
CA LEU A 101 26.73 10.90 -0.93
C LEU A 101 27.05 11.38 -2.35
N SER A 102 28.28 11.17 -2.81
CA SER A 102 28.62 11.32 -4.24
C SER A 102 27.89 10.27 -5.07
N MET A 103 26.82 10.67 -5.75
CA MET A 103 25.95 9.77 -6.50
C MET A 103 26.28 9.76 -8.00
N THR A 104 26.40 8.55 -8.54
CA THR A 104 26.42 8.30 -9.98
C THR A 104 25.02 8.34 -10.58
N GLU A 105 24.92 8.54 -11.90
CA GLU A 105 23.64 8.71 -12.58
C GLU A 105 22.65 7.55 -12.40
N HIS A 106 23.14 6.30 -12.39
CA HIS A 106 22.29 5.13 -12.19
C HIS A 106 21.73 5.04 -10.76
N GLN A 107 22.42 5.60 -9.76
CA GLN A 107 21.95 5.61 -8.38
C GLN A 107 20.77 6.58 -8.20
N TYR A 108 20.76 7.74 -8.86
CA TYR A 108 19.58 8.63 -8.85
C TYR A 108 18.33 7.92 -9.37
N PHE A 109 18.50 7.16 -10.44
CA PHE A 109 17.40 6.39 -11.03
C PHE A 109 16.90 5.30 -10.08
N LYS A 110 17.79 4.61 -9.38
CA LYS A 110 17.43 3.63 -8.35
C LYS A 110 16.63 4.24 -7.20
N ILE A 111 17.06 5.39 -6.68
CA ILE A 111 16.33 6.08 -5.61
C ILE A 111 14.94 6.48 -6.09
N PHE A 112 14.83 7.06 -7.29
CA PHE A 112 13.53 7.44 -7.84
C PHE A 112 12.55 6.26 -7.90
N CYS A 113 12.99 5.11 -8.42
CA CYS A 113 12.13 3.93 -8.47
C CYS A 113 11.86 3.33 -7.09
N TYR A 114 12.81 3.41 -6.17
CA TYR A 114 12.61 2.95 -4.80
C TYR A 114 11.60 3.82 -4.04
N LEU A 115 11.71 5.15 -4.16
CA LEU A 115 10.72 6.10 -3.65
C LEU A 115 9.33 5.78 -4.19
N ARG A 116 9.21 5.58 -5.50
CA ARG A 116 7.94 5.24 -6.12
C ARG A 116 7.35 3.95 -5.54
N ARG A 117 8.15 2.90 -5.37
CA ARG A 117 7.72 1.65 -4.73
C ARG A 117 7.22 1.87 -3.30
N ILE A 118 7.91 2.69 -2.51
CA ILE A 118 7.49 3.04 -1.13
C ILE A 118 6.17 3.82 -1.13
N LEU A 119 6.02 4.78 -2.06
CA LEU A 119 4.77 5.54 -2.22
C LEU A 119 3.62 4.64 -2.69
N ASP A 120 3.86 3.72 -3.61
CA ASP A 120 2.85 2.77 -4.10
C ASP A 120 2.35 1.88 -2.96
N ILE A 121 3.25 1.34 -2.14
CA ILE A 121 2.90 0.56 -0.94
C ILE A 121 2.10 1.39 0.05
N SER A 122 2.51 2.63 0.31
CA SER A 122 1.78 3.57 1.17
C SER A 122 0.38 3.87 0.62
N SER A 123 0.27 4.08 -0.69
CA SER A 123 -0.99 4.35 -1.37
C SER A 123 -1.95 3.16 -1.32
N PHE A 124 -1.46 1.95 -1.59
CA PHE A 124 -2.25 0.73 -1.45
C PHE A 124 -2.75 0.55 -0.02
N MET A 125 -1.89 0.79 0.98
CA MET A 125 -2.28 0.70 2.38
C MET A 125 -3.41 1.69 2.73
N ALA A 126 -3.25 2.96 2.36
CA ALA A 126 -4.27 3.98 2.59
C ALA A 126 -5.59 3.61 1.91
N ASN A 127 -5.53 3.09 0.68
CA ASN A 127 -6.70 2.69 -0.09
C ASN A 127 -7.42 1.48 0.51
N TYR A 128 -6.70 0.43 0.91
CA TYR A 128 -7.32 -0.71 1.58
C TYR A 128 -7.98 -0.30 2.90
N ALA A 129 -7.31 0.56 3.67
CA ALA A 129 -7.86 1.08 4.91
C ALA A 129 -9.16 1.85 4.67
N ASP A 130 -9.17 2.81 3.73
CA ASP A 130 -10.37 3.56 3.37
C ASP A 130 -11.51 2.65 2.88
N GLN A 131 -11.21 1.69 2.00
CA GLN A 131 -12.18 0.70 1.54
C GLN A 131 -12.75 -0.14 2.68
N MET A 132 -11.91 -0.61 3.61
CA MET A 132 -12.38 -1.33 4.80
C MET A 132 -13.31 -0.46 5.65
N HIS A 133 -12.92 0.77 5.98
CA HIS A 133 -13.77 1.69 6.72
C HIS A 133 -15.12 1.89 6.03
N ASN A 134 -15.12 2.11 4.72
CA ASN A 134 -16.33 2.32 3.94
C ASN A 134 -17.22 1.07 3.94
N SER A 135 -16.66 -0.12 3.72
CA SER A 135 -17.42 -1.38 3.73
C SER A 135 -18.02 -1.69 5.10
N PHE A 136 -17.26 -1.50 6.19
CA PHE A 136 -17.79 -1.69 7.54
C PHE A 136 -18.83 -0.63 7.93
N SER A 137 -18.66 0.61 7.46
CA SER A 137 -19.67 1.68 7.63
C SER A 137 -20.98 1.38 6.89
N LEU A 138 -20.89 0.81 5.69
CA LEU A 138 -22.07 0.41 4.92
C LEU A 138 -22.77 -0.79 5.56
N LEU A 139 -22.01 -1.80 6.01
CA LEU A 139 -22.53 -2.92 6.76
C LEU A 139 -23.26 -2.47 8.03
N GLU A 140 -22.67 -1.56 8.81
CA GLU A 140 -23.31 -1.08 10.04
C GLU A 140 -24.61 -0.31 9.74
N LYS A 141 -24.63 0.49 8.67
CA LYS A 141 -25.86 1.17 8.22
C LYS A 141 -26.90 0.18 7.72
N SER A 142 -26.51 -0.86 6.99
CA SER A 142 -27.45 -1.83 6.40
C SER A 142 -28.15 -2.68 7.46
N LYS A 143 -27.56 -2.86 8.66
CA LYS A 143 -28.24 -3.52 9.79
C LYS A 143 -29.51 -2.82 10.26
N THR A 144 -29.69 -1.53 9.95
CA THR A 144 -30.94 -0.81 10.21
C THR A 144 -32.02 -1.09 9.16
N SER A 145 -31.67 -1.75 8.06
CA SER A 145 -32.58 -2.21 7.03
C SER A 145 -33.24 -3.53 7.44
N SER A 146 -34.47 -3.77 6.98
CA SER A 146 -35.12 -5.08 7.06
C SER A 146 -34.71 -6.02 5.91
N ASP A 147 -33.87 -5.56 4.98
CA ASP A 147 -33.41 -6.33 3.83
C ASP A 147 -32.21 -7.21 4.19
N SER A 148 -32.48 -8.48 4.48
CA SER A 148 -31.45 -9.48 4.81
C SER A 148 -30.49 -9.76 3.66
N ALA A 149 -30.92 -9.59 2.40
CA ALA A 149 -30.05 -9.81 1.25
C ALA A 149 -29.00 -8.70 1.16
N LEU A 150 -29.40 -7.45 1.40
CA LEU A 150 -28.48 -6.31 1.47
C LEU A 150 -27.45 -6.47 2.59
N ILE A 151 -27.87 -6.89 3.79
CA ILE A 151 -26.96 -7.10 4.92
C ILE A 151 -25.90 -8.16 4.58
N GLU A 152 -26.32 -9.28 3.99
CA GLU A 152 -25.41 -10.36 3.59
C GLU A 152 -24.46 -9.95 2.44
N GLU A 153 -24.90 -9.11 1.51
CA GLU A 153 -24.04 -8.55 0.47
C GLU A 153 -22.95 -7.63 1.06
N GLU A 154 -23.34 -6.67 1.90
CA GLU A 154 -22.39 -5.76 2.54
C GLU A 154 -21.41 -6.51 3.46
N LYS A 155 -21.88 -7.56 4.14
CA LYS A 155 -21.04 -8.43 4.95
C LYS A 155 -19.98 -9.14 4.10
N LYS A 156 -20.35 -9.68 2.93
CA LYS A 156 -19.39 -10.30 2.00
C LYS A 156 -18.35 -9.30 1.50
N ILE A 157 -18.74 -8.08 1.18
CA ILE A 157 -17.83 -7.03 0.73
C ILE A 157 -16.85 -6.65 1.85
N ALA A 158 -17.34 -6.44 3.08
CA ALA A 158 -16.49 -6.11 4.23
C ALA A 158 -15.47 -7.23 4.54
N LEU A 159 -15.91 -8.50 4.49
CA LEU A 159 -15.03 -9.66 4.66
C LEU A 159 -13.98 -9.77 3.55
N LEU A 160 -14.35 -9.47 2.30
CA LEU A 160 -13.42 -9.47 1.18
C LEU A 160 -12.34 -8.39 1.35
N MET A 161 -12.72 -7.17 1.72
CA MET A 161 -11.76 -6.08 1.96
C MET A 161 -10.80 -6.40 3.11
N LYS A 162 -11.34 -6.97 4.20
CA LYS A 162 -10.56 -7.49 5.32
C LYS A 162 -9.52 -8.51 4.84
N LYS A 163 -9.93 -9.52 4.06
CA LYS A 163 -9.04 -10.55 3.50
C LYS A 163 -7.95 -9.95 2.60
N SER A 164 -8.32 -9.06 1.67
CA SER A 164 -7.37 -8.43 0.75
C SER A 164 -6.31 -7.59 1.45
N LEU A 165 -6.66 -6.91 2.55
CA LEU A 165 -5.69 -6.19 3.37
C LEU A 165 -4.65 -7.15 3.99
N VAL A 166 -5.11 -8.26 4.59
CA VAL A 166 -4.21 -9.24 5.22
C VAL A 166 -3.27 -9.84 4.18
N GLU A 167 -3.77 -10.22 3.00
CA GLU A 167 -2.95 -10.72 1.89
C GLU A 167 -1.88 -9.70 1.45
N PHE A 168 -2.25 -8.42 1.37
CA PHE A 168 -1.33 -7.34 1.06
C PHE A 168 -0.21 -7.22 2.12
N LEU A 169 -0.55 -7.27 3.40
CA LEU A 169 0.41 -7.18 4.51
C LEU A 169 1.33 -8.41 4.57
N ILE A 170 0.81 -9.62 4.34
CA ILE A 170 1.61 -10.85 4.22
C ILE A 170 2.63 -10.70 3.08
N LYS A 171 2.18 -10.23 1.90
CA LYS A 171 3.06 -10.00 0.75
C LYS A 171 4.11 -8.91 1.03
N ALA A 172 3.75 -7.85 1.74
CA ALA A 172 4.68 -6.81 2.14
C ALA A 172 5.77 -7.35 3.10
N ASN A 173 5.39 -8.19 4.07
CA ASN A 173 6.32 -8.86 4.98
C ASN A 173 7.25 -9.83 4.24
N LYS A 174 6.71 -10.64 3.34
CA LYS A 174 7.52 -11.55 2.50
C LYS A 174 8.55 -10.78 1.68
N ASN A 175 8.15 -9.64 1.08
CA ASN A 175 9.09 -8.78 0.38
C ASN A 175 10.19 -8.23 1.30
N LYS A 176 9.89 -7.97 2.57
CA LYS A 176 10.89 -7.56 3.56
C LYS A 176 11.85 -8.71 3.88
N ARG A 177 11.36 -9.91 4.15
CA ARG A 177 12.19 -11.09 4.47
C ARG A 177 13.08 -11.52 3.31
N ASP A 178 12.54 -11.46 2.09
CA ASP A 178 13.27 -11.68 0.85
C ASP A 178 14.31 -10.57 0.56
N ASN A 179 14.44 -9.57 1.44
CA ASN A 179 15.27 -8.38 1.25
C ASN A 179 14.92 -7.57 -0.01
N LYS A 180 13.70 -7.65 -0.54
CA LYS A 180 13.28 -6.84 -1.70
C LYS A 180 12.91 -5.41 -1.29
N ILE A 181 12.48 -5.24 -0.05
CA ILE A 181 12.15 -3.96 0.56
C ILE A 181 12.64 -3.91 2.01
N GLY A 182 12.97 -2.74 2.52
CA GLY A 182 13.33 -2.61 3.93
C GLY A 182 12.09 -2.60 4.84
N GLU A 183 12.30 -2.24 6.09
CA GLU A 183 11.22 -2.11 7.08
C GLU A 183 10.24 -1.00 6.70
N THR A 184 8.97 -1.34 6.50
CA THR A 184 7.93 -0.39 6.07
C THR A 184 6.75 -0.33 7.03
N PHE A 185 6.61 -1.25 7.98
CA PHE A 185 5.47 -1.25 8.90
C PHE A 185 5.33 0.04 9.73
N PRO A 186 6.41 0.65 10.26
CA PRO A 186 6.31 1.93 10.94
C PRO A 186 5.72 3.04 10.04
N LEU A 187 6.09 3.05 8.76
CA LEU A 187 5.55 3.99 7.78
C LEU A 187 4.07 3.68 7.49
N LEU A 188 3.71 2.41 7.28
CA LEU A 188 2.33 2.00 7.05
C LEU A 188 1.41 2.44 8.20
N ARG A 189 1.86 2.29 9.45
CA ARG A 189 1.12 2.76 10.63
C ARG A 189 0.88 4.27 10.61
N LYS A 190 1.86 5.06 10.19
CA LYS A 190 1.68 6.53 10.03
C LYS A 190 0.69 6.84 8.92
N VAL A 191 0.78 6.14 7.80
CA VAL A 191 -0.12 6.33 6.65
C VAL A 191 -1.58 6.03 7.03
N LEU A 192 -1.83 4.99 7.82
CA LEU A 192 -3.17 4.69 8.35
C LEU A 192 -3.73 5.84 9.20
N LYS A 193 -2.93 6.36 10.14
CA LYS A 193 -3.33 7.49 10.98
C LYS A 193 -3.62 8.75 10.16
N TYR A 194 -2.91 8.92 9.05
CA TYR A 194 -3.17 10.00 8.10
C TYR A 194 -4.46 9.76 7.30
N ALA A 195 -4.74 8.52 6.89
CA ALA A 195 -5.96 8.15 6.14
C ALA A 195 -7.24 8.30 6.98
N PHE A 196 -7.16 8.11 8.30
CA PHE A 196 -8.28 8.26 9.24
C PHE A 196 -8.11 9.48 10.16
N PRO A 197 -8.31 10.71 9.66
CA PRO A 197 -8.24 11.91 10.50
C PRO A 197 -9.42 12.00 11.48
N ARG A 198 -10.52 11.29 11.20
CA ARG A 198 -11.69 11.19 12.07
C ARG A 198 -11.56 9.96 12.95
N GLN A 199 -11.74 10.15 14.25
CA GLN A 199 -11.68 9.10 15.24
C GLN A 199 -13.09 8.57 15.52
N ASP A 200 -13.81 8.14 14.49
CA ASP A 200 -15.01 7.33 14.71
C ASP A 200 -14.64 5.89 15.09
N ASP A 201 -15.59 5.19 15.70
CA ASP A 201 -15.36 3.86 16.26
C ASP A 201 -14.90 2.86 15.18
N ILE A 202 -15.47 2.93 13.98
CA ILE A 202 -15.10 2.06 12.86
C ILE A 202 -13.65 2.31 12.44
N SER A 203 -13.25 3.58 12.30
CA SER A 203 -11.88 3.96 11.99
C SER A 203 -10.89 3.46 13.05
N GLN A 204 -11.25 3.56 14.34
CA GLN A 204 -10.42 3.02 15.43
C GLN A 204 -10.31 1.50 15.38
N ASP A 205 -11.41 0.79 15.10
CA ASP A 205 -11.39 -0.67 14.99
C ASP A 205 -10.60 -1.15 13.77
N VAL A 206 -10.70 -0.46 12.63
CA VAL A 206 -9.89 -0.77 11.43
C VAL A 206 -8.41 -0.56 11.73
N MET A 207 -8.03 0.54 12.38
CA MET A 207 -6.64 0.77 12.78
C MET A 207 -6.15 -0.31 13.75
N SER A 208 -6.94 -0.64 14.78
CA SER A 208 -6.61 -1.67 15.76
C SER A 208 -6.48 -3.05 15.10
N TYR A 209 -7.37 -3.38 14.15
CA TYR A 209 -7.30 -4.61 13.36
C TYR A 209 -5.98 -4.69 12.59
N VAL A 210 -5.62 -3.63 11.87
CA VAL A 210 -4.38 -3.59 11.09
C VAL A 210 -3.15 -3.73 11.99
N GLU A 211 -3.14 -3.07 13.15
CA GLU A 211 -2.04 -3.17 14.10
C GLU A 211 -1.86 -4.61 14.59
N LYS A 212 -2.95 -5.28 14.97
CA LYS A 212 -2.93 -6.70 15.37
C LYS A 212 -2.47 -7.63 14.25
N VAL A 213 -2.96 -7.43 13.03
CA VAL A 213 -2.50 -8.21 11.87
C VAL A 213 -1.00 -8.02 11.64
N CYS A 214 -0.50 -6.79 11.71
CA CYS A 214 0.94 -6.52 11.61
C CYS A 214 1.74 -7.23 12.71
N GLU A 215 1.26 -7.20 13.95
CA GLU A 215 1.89 -7.89 15.09
C GLU A 215 1.97 -9.40 14.85
N GLN A 216 0.87 -10.05 14.46
CA GLN A 216 0.85 -11.49 14.18
C GLN A 216 1.78 -11.89 13.03
N ILE A 217 1.81 -11.09 11.96
CA ILE A 217 2.72 -11.31 10.83
C ILE A 217 4.19 -11.19 11.27
N GLN A 218 4.51 -10.26 12.18
CA GLN A 218 5.86 -10.08 12.69
C GLN A 218 6.29 -11.20 13.64
N LEU A 219 5.35 -11.80 14.39
CA LEU A 219 5.61 -12.91 15.31
C LEU A 219 5.80 -14.26 14.60
N SER A 220 5.17 -14.47 13.44
CA SER A 220 5.33 -15.73 12.69
C SER A 220 6.77 -15.94 12.24
N GLU A 221 7.36 -17.12 12.44
CA GLU A 221 8.74 -17.40 12.01
C GLU A 221 8.85 -17.90 10.56
N ASP A 222 7.77 -18.43 9.98
CA ASP A 222 7.75 -19.04 8.64
C ASP A 222 6.77 -18.32 7.70
N ASP A 223 7.26 -17.90 6.52
CA ASP A 223 6.44 -17.26 5.48
C ASP A 223 5.52 -18.24 4.76
N ASN A 224 5.84 -19.53 4.75
CA ASN A 224 5.04 -20.54 4.05
C ASN A 224 3.78 -20.92 4.82
N THR A 225 3.71 -20.55 6.10
CA THR A 225 2.56 -20.80 6.98
C THR A 225 1.69 -19.55 7.17
N LEU A 226 2.13 -18.38 6.69
CA LEU A 226 1.36 -17.14 6.72
C LEU A 226 0.21 -17.19 5.72
N THR A 227 -0.94 -17.66 6.18
CA THR A 227 -2.24 -17.56 5.49
C THR A 227 -3.11 -16.50 6.15
N VAL A 228 -4.14 -16.04 5.44
CA VAL A 228 -5.12 -15.12 6.03
C VAL A 228 -5.80 -15.79 7.21
N GLU A 229 -6.24 -17.03 7.03
CA GLU A 229 -6.95 -17.81 8.02
C GLU A 229 -6.07 -18.06 9.27
N GLY A 230 -4.79 -18.39 9.09
CA GLY A 230 -3.86 -18.59 10.20
C GLY A 230 -3.58 -17.30 10.99
N ILE A 231 -3.50 -16.15 10.31
CA ILE A 231 -3.41 -14.85 10.99
C ILE A 231 -4.69 -14.54 11.76
N GLU A 232 -5.86 -14.85 11.20
CA GLU A 232 -7.13 -14.61 11.87
C GLU A 232 -7.33 -15.50 13.10
N GLU A 233 -6.93 -16.77 13.04
CA GLU A 233 -6.97 -17.71 14.16
C GLU A 233 -5.98 -17.36 15.27
N ALA A 234 -4.81 -16.80 14.92
CA ALA A 234 -3.79 -16.40 15.89
C ALA A 234 -4.12 -15.10 16.65
N MET A 235 -5.13 -14.34 16.22
CA MET A 235 -5.52 -13.12 16.93
C MET A 235 -6.42 -13.43 18.14
N ASP A 236 -5.93 -13.10 19.34
CA ASP A 236 -6.71 -13.21 20.59
C ASP A 236 -8.04 -12.42 20.57
N TYR A 237 -8.12 -11.36 19.76
CA TYR A 237 -9.29 -10.51 19.63
C TYR A 237 -9.31 -9.81 18.28
N ASN A 238 -10.43 -9.91 17.57
CA ASN A 238 -10.68 -9.19 16.32
C ASN A 238 -11.66 -8.02 16.56
N PRO A 239 -11.21 -6.75 16.51
CA PRO A 239 -12.08 -5.60 16.78
C PRO A 239 -13.21 -5.41 15.76
N LEU A 240 -13.09 -6.01 14.57
CA LEU A 240 -14.11 -5.93 13.52
C LEU A 240 -15.21 -6.99 13.66
N SER A 241 -15.04 -7.98 14.55
CA SER A 241 -16.01 -9.07 14.75
C SER A 241 -17.41 -8.57 15.14
N LYS A 242 -17.50 -7.50 15.93
CA LYS A 242 -18.77 -6.90 16.36
C LYS A 242 -19.64 -6.40 15.20
N TYR A 243 -19.03 -6.10 14.06
CA TYR A 243 -19.77 -5.70 12.86
C TYR A 243 -20.29 -6.88 12.06
N ILE A 244 -19.64 -8.05 12.16
CA ILE A 244 -19.90 -9.26 11.36
C ILE A 244 -20.95 -10.17 12.00
N GLY A 245 -21.12 -10.06 13.33
CA GLY A 245 -22.06 -10.86 14.11
C GLY A 245 -23.46 -10.90 13.50
N GLU A 246 -24.11 -12.06 13.61
CA GLU A 246 -25.51 -12.21 13.19
C GLU A 246 -26.39 -11.22 13.95
N PRO A 247 -27.46 -10.68 13.33
CA PRO A 247 -28.45 -9.94 14.07
C PRO A 247 -28.90 -10.83 15.23
N GLU A 248 -28.75 -10.35 16.47
CA GLU A 248 -29.42 -10.99 17.61
C GLU A 248 -30.86 -11.21 17.16
N SER A 249 -31.28 -12.47 17.06
CA SER A 249 -32.66 -12.78 16.77
C SER A 249 -33.46 -12.10 17.86
N SER A 250 -34.11 -11.00 17.52
CA SER A 250 -35.09 -10.38 18.39
C SER A 250 -36.17 -11.45 18.55
N HIS A 251 -36.08 -12.23 19.63
CA HIS A 251 -37.19 -12.98 20.16
C HIS A 251 -38.28 -11.96 20.45
N HIS A 252 -39.10 -11.67 19.45
CA HIS A 252 -40.49 -11.33 19.70
C HIS A 252 -41.10 -12.57 20.34
N GLU A 253 -41.02 -12.61 21.67
CA GLU A 253 -42.02 -13.29 22.47
C GLU A 253 -43.37 -12.67 22.06
N ILE A 254 -44.04 -13.34 21.13
CA ILE A 254 -45.47 -13.19 20.95
C ILE A 254 -46.06 -13.73 22.24
N SER A 255 -46.29 -12.81 23.19
CA SER A 255 -47.12 -13.04 24.37
C SER A 255 -48.45 -13.60 23.87
N GLY A 256 -48.64 -14.90 24.08
CA GLY A 256 -49.88 -15.58 23.80
C GLY A 256 -50.98 -15.00 24.68
N GLN A 257 -51.84 -14.17 24.09
CA GLN A 257 -53.16 -13.92 24.63
C GLN A 257 -53.99 -15.20 24.48
N THR A 258 -54.11 -15.95 25.56
CA THR A 258 -55.14 -16.97 25.73
C THR A 258 -56.50 -16.27 25.84
N PHE A 259 -57.30 -16.35 24.78
CA PHE A 259 -58.74 -16.09 24.85
C PHE A 259 -59.41 -17.23 25.61
N ASN A 260 -59.85 -16.97 26.84
CA ASN A 260 -60.86 -17.79 27.50
C ASN A 260 -62.23 -17.35 26.98
N LEU A 261 -62.86 -18.20 26.16
CA LEU A 261 -64.29 -18.11 25.88
C LEU A 261 -65.04 -18.86 26.98
N THR A 262 -66.00 -18.16 27.59
CA THR A 262 -67.06 -18.73 28.43
C THR A 262 -68.38 -18.55 27.69
#